data_AF-A0A7X8JJH6-F1
#
_entry.id   AF-A0A7X8JJH6-F1
#
_cell.length_a   1.000
_cell.length_b   1.000
_cell.length_c   1.000
_cell.angle_alpha   90.00
_cell.angle_beta   90.00
_cell.angle_gamma   90.00
#
_symmetry.space_group_name_H-M   'P 1'
#
loop_
_entity.id
_entity.type
_entity.pdbx_description
1 polymer ?
#
loop_
_entity_poly.entity_id
_entity_poly.type
_entity_poly.pdbx_seq_one_letter_code
_entity_poly.pdbx_strand_id
1 'polypeptide(L)'
;VHFQLPLINLPADKIEVTEFFLNRRQGSILDRWQEMGGLLPLNEEDIETLRYVRPGYRRDIKTVVQGTYRYEAELQPLEIRLAEIFIPAG
;
A
#
# COMPACT_ATOMS: atom_id res chain seq x y z
N VAL A 1 -8.38 5.17 9.91
CA VAL A 1 -8.49 4.14 10.97
C VAL A 1 -7.09 3.74 11.33
N HIS A 2 -6.70 3.88 12.59
CA HIS A 2 -5.38 3.44 13.05
C HIS A 2 -5.42 1.93 13.31
N PHE A 3 -4.72 1.16 12.47
CA PHE A 3 -4.61 -0.29 12.58
C PHE A 3 -3.26 -0.66 13.19
N GLN A 4 -3.28 -1.57 14.17
CA GLN A 4 -2.09 -2.10 14.81
C GLN A 4 -2.14 -3.62 14.84
N LEU A 5 -1.04 -4.27 14.46
CA LEU A 5 -0.88 -5.71 14.52
C LEU A 5 0.49 -6.06 15.10
N PRO A 6 0.58 -6.62 16.32
CA PRO A 6 1.84 -7.12 16.84
C PRO A 6 2.24 -8.41 16.14
N LEU A 7 3.45 -8.43 15.57
CA LEU A 7 4.11 -9.62 15.05
C LEU A 7 5.14 -10.06 16.10
N ILE A 8 4.99 -11.29 16.60
CA ILE A 8 5.81 -11.85 17.69
C ILE A 8 6.62 -13.06 17.19
N ASN A 9 7.64 -13.44 17.96
CA ASN A 9 8.54 -14.56 17.67
C ASN A 9 9.30 -14.37 16.33
N LEU A 10 9.64 -13.13 15.98
CA LEU A 10 10.45 -12.83 14.81
C LEU A 10 11.91 -13.21 15.06
N PRO A 11 12.54 -13.98 14.16
CA PRO A 11 13.88 -14.53 14.38
C PRO A 11 15.03 -13.60 13.98
N ALA A 12 14.74 -12.39 13.51
CA ALA A 12 15.74 -11.43 13.03
C ALA A 12 15.57 -10.07 13.71
N ASP A 13 16.67 -9.35 13.94
CA ASP A 13 16.66 -8.00 14.54
C ASP A 13 16.19 -6.90 13.57
N LYS A 14 16.18 -7.22 12.26
CA LYS A 14 15.67 -6.35 11.21
C LYS A 14 14.83 -7.18 10.24
N ILE A 15 13.72 -6.60 9.83
CA ILE A 15 12.84 -7.13 8.79
C ILE A 15 12.63 -6.07 7.73
N GLU A 16 12.20 -6.50 6.56
CA GLU A 16 11.69 -5.60 5.54
C GLU A 16 10.18 -5.73 5.46
N VAL A 17 9.51 -4.57 5.38
CA VAL A 17 8.07 -4.47 5.19
C VAL A 17 7.80 -3.79 3.87
N THR A 18 7.17 -4.51 2.96
CA THR A 18 6.71 -3.98 1.67
C THR A 18 5.19 -3.90 1.67
N GLU A 19 4.64 -2.74 1.35
CA GLU A 19 3.21 -2.47 1.36
C GLU A 19 2.74 -2.08 -0.04
N PHE A 20 1.61 -2.65 -0.43
CA PHE A 20 0.81 -2.24 -1.58
C PHE A 20 -0.58 -1.85 -1.09
N PHE A 21 -1.10 -0.70 -1.53
CA PHE A 21 -2.41 -0.26 -1.08
C PHE A 21 -3.27 0.33 -2.19
N LEU A 22 -4.57 0.04 -2.11
CA LEU A 22 -5.63 0.52 -2.98
C LEU A 22 -6.60 1.36 -2.16
N ASN A 23 -6.84 2.59 -2.57
CA ASN A 23 -7.83 3.49 -1.98
C ASN A 23 -8.33 4.47 -3.03
N ARG A 24 -9.17 5.43 -2.63
CA ARG A 24 -9.74 6.42 -3.57
C ARG A 24 -8.70 7.31 -4.23
N ARG A 25 -7.48 7.41 -3.68
CA ARG A 25 -6.39 8.22 -4.25
C ARG A 25 -5.37 7.40 -5.04
N GLN A 26 -5.26 6.10 -4.76
CA GLN A 26 -4.23 5.22 -5.31
C GLN A 26 -4.86 3.93 -5.82
N GLY A 27 -4.62 3.60 -7.09
CA GLY A 27 -5.07 2.35 -7.70
C GLY A 27 -6.52 2.30 -8.17
N SER A 28 -7.32 3.34 -7.95
CA SER A 28 -8.69 3.44 -8.47
C SER A 28 -8.74 4.17 -9.81
N ILE A 29 -8.98 3.45 -10.91
CA ILE A 29 -9.19 4.05 -12.23
C ILE A 29 -10.44 4.94 -12.24
N LEU A 30 -11.49 4.51 -11.54
CA LEU A 30 -12.75 5.25 -11.47
C LEU A 30 -12.57 6.62 -10.81
N ASP A 31 -11.94 6.66 -9.62
CA ASP A 31 -11.72 7.93 -8.92
C ASP A 31 -10.77 8.84 -9.75
N ARG A 32 -9.74 8.27 -10.40
CA ARG A 32 -8.86 9.06 -11.30
C ARG A 32 -9.62 9.64 -12.50
N TRP A 33 -10.51 8.88 -13.13
CA TRP A 33 -11.34 9.39 -14.21
C TRP A 33 -12.29 10.50 -13.73
N GLN A 34 -12.84 10.38 -12.53
CA GLN A 34 -13.65 11.43 -11.91
C GLN A 34 -12.81 12.70 -11.63
N GLU A 35 -11.57 12.56 -11.17
CA GLU A 35 -10.63 13.68 -10.99
C GLU A 35 -10.31 14.40 -12.31
N MET A 36 -10.28 13.67 -13.43
CA MET A 36 -10.11 14.21 -14.78
C MET A 36 -11.38 14.89 -15.33
N GLY A 37 -12.47 14.93 -14.56
CA GLY A 37 -13.74 15.56 -14.94
C GLY A 37 -14.83 14.59 -15.37
N GLY A 38 -14.57 13.29 -15.41
CA GLY A 38 -15.61 12.26 -15.65
C GLY A 38 -16.26 12.34 -17.03
N LEU A 39 -15.55 12.83 -18.04
CA LEU A 39 -16.10 13.06 -19.37
C LEU A 39 -16.03 11.81 -20.25
N LEU A 40 -16.99 11.73 -21.18
CA LEU A 40 -17.04 10.75 -22.26
C LEU A 40 -17.33 11.48 -23.58
N PRO A 41 -16.84 10.98 -24.73
CA PRO A 41 -15.98 9.80 -24.88
C PRO A 41 -14.53 10.04 -24.39
N LEU A 42 -13.83 8.97 -24.01
CA LEU A 42 -12.40 9.03 -23.70
C LEU A 42 -11.59 9.13 -25.00
N ASN A 43 -10.61 10.04 -25.04
CA ASN A 43 -9.61 10.07 -26.11
C ASN A 43 -8.41 9.15 -25.78
N GLU A 44 -7.45 9.01 -26.69
CA GLU A 44 -6.28 8.15 -26.49
C GLU A 44 -5.39 8.59 -25.31
N GLU A 45 -5.25 9.89 -25.08
CA GLU A 45 -4.49 10.45 -23.97
C GLU A 45 -5.15 10.16 -22.62
N ASP A 46 -6.49 10.22 -22.57
CA ASP A 46 -7.25 9.85 -21.38
C ASP A 46 -7.06 8.36 -21.05
N ILE A 47 -7.13 7.50 -22.08
CA ILE A 47 -6.95 6.06 -21.93
C ILE A 47 -5.55 5.73 -21.42
N GLU A 48 -4.52 6.33 -22.02
CA GLU A 48 -3.14 6.13 -21.58
C GLU A 48 -2.97 6.60 -20.12
N THR A 49 -3.46 7.78 -19.77
CA THR A 49 -3.41 8.30 -18.40
C THR A 49 -4.05 7.32 -17.40
N LEU A 50 -5.25 6.81 -17.70
CA LEU A 50 -5.97 5.88 -16.84
C LEU A 50 -5.28 4.50 -16.76
N ARG A 51 -4.62 4.05 -17.83
CA ARG A 51 -3.82 2.80 -17.84
C ARG A 51 -2.62 2.84 -16.92
N TYR A 52 -2.09 4.01 -16.55
CA TYR A 52 -0.96 4.14 -15.63
C TYR A 52 -1.37 4.26 -14.17
N VAL A 53 -2.66 4.17 -13.84
CA VAL A 53 -3.09 4.07 -12.43
C VAL A 53 -2.53 2.79 -11.83
N ARG A 54 -1.82 2.92 -10.70
CA ARG A 54 -1.16 1.83 -9.97
C ARG A 54 -1.56 1.88 -8.50
N PRO A 55 -1.47 0.75 -7.78
CA PRO A 55 -1.52 0.76 -6.32
C PRO A 55 -0.43 1.68 -5.75
N GLY A 56 -0.68 2.23 -4.58
CA GLY A 56 0.37 2.86 -3.79
C GLY A 56 1.39 1.81 -3.34
N TYR A 57 2.64 2.22 -3.22
CA TYR A 57 3.76 1.36 -2.84
C TYR A 57 4.60 2.02 -1.76
N ARG A 58 4.99 1.24 -0.75
CA ARG A 58 5.96 1.66 0.28
C ARG A 58 6.82 0.47 0.69
N ARG A 59 8.10 0.69 0.92
CA ARG A 59 9.03 -0.33 1.40
C ARG A 59 9.97 0.27 2.41
N ASP A 60 10.07 -0.37 3.57
CA ASP A 60 10.85 0.10 4.71
C ASP A 60 11.58 -1.07 5.40
N ILE A 61 12.77 -0.80 5.93
CA ILE A 61 13.44 -1.70 6.88
C ILE A 61 12.97 -1.31 8.29
N LYS A 62 12.54 -2.29 9.07
CA LYS A 62 12.04 -2.10 10.44
C LYS A 62 12.88 -2.88 11.43
N THR A 63 13.10 -2.29 12.59
CA THR A 63 13.79 -2.93 13.71
C THR A 63 12.81 -3.78 14.51
N VAL A 64 13.23 -5.00 14.82
CA VAL A 64 12.55 -5.92 15.73
C VAL A 64 13.19 -5.75 17.10
N VAL A 65 12.36 -5.55 18.13
CA VAL A 65 12.82 -5.38 19.51
C VAL A 65 12.32 -6.57 20.31
N GLN A 66 13.25 -7.33 20.89
CA GLN A 66 12.91 -8.53 21.69
C GLN A 66 12.01 -9.51 20.93
N GLY A 67 12.33 -9.80 19.66
CA GLY A 67 11.55 -10.71 18.81
C GLY A 67 10.16 -10.19 18.42
N THR A 68 9.87 -8.92 18.68
CA THR A 68 8.56 -8.29 18.38
C THR A 68 8.71 -7.08 17.48
N TYR A 69 7.82 -6.97 16.50
CA TYR A 69 7.60 -5.75 15.72
C TYR A 69 6.11 -5.43 15.70
N ARG A 70 5.75 -4.17 15.97
CA ARG A 70 4.36 -3.72 15.85
C ARG A 70 4.17 -3.10 14.49
N TYR A 71 3.43 -3.78 13.63
CA TYR A 71 3.00 -3.21 12.36
C TYR A 71 1.91 -2.17 12.64
N GLU A 72 2.10 -0.95 12.15
CA GLU A 72 1.17 0.16 12.31
C GLU A 72 0.83 0.76 10.94
N ALA A 73 -0.45 0.97 10.69
CA ALA A 73 -0.95 1.54 9.44
C ALA A 73 -2.10 2.51 9.70
N GLU A 74 -1.99 3.71 9.14
CA GLU A 74 -3.12 4.61 8.96
C GLU A 74 -3.86 4.22 7.67
N LEU A 75 -5.06 3.65 7.83
CA LEU A 75 -5.90 3.23 6.72
C LEU A 75 -6.92 4.31 6.36
N GLN A 76 -7.03 4.64 5.08
CA GLN A 76 -8.13 5.45 4.55
C GLN A 76 -9.43 4.63 4.51
N PRO A 77 -10.61 5.27 4.48
CA PRO A 77 -11.87 4.56 4.30
C PRO A 77 -11.87 3.73 3.02
N LEU A 78 -12.33 2.47 3.14
CA LEU A 78 -12.36 1.47 2.05
C LEU A 78 -10.98 1.11 1.48
N GLU A 79 -9.90 1.42 2.19
CA GLU A 79 -8.57 1.02 1.77
C GLU A 79 -8.36 -0.49 1.94
N ILE A 80 -7.78 -1.11 0.90
CA ILE A 80 -7.24 -2.46 0.96
C ILE A 80 -5.73 -2.34 0.94
N ARG A 81 -5.05 -2.99 1.90
CA ARG A 81 -3.60 -2.97 2.00
C ARG A 81 -3.05 -4.39 2.14
N LEU A 82 -2.09 -4.72 1.29
CA LEU A 82 -1.24 -5.90 1.39
C LEU A 82 0.08 -5.47 2.03
N ALA A 83 0.46 -6.12 3.13
CA ALA A 83 1.76 -5.94 3.76
C ALA A 83 2.53 -7.26 3.74
N GLU A 84 3.64 -7.28 3.03
CA GLU A 84 4.56 -8.40 2.92
C GLU A 84 5.71 -8.18 3.90
N ILE A 85 5.98 -9.19 4.73
CA ILE A 85 7.05 -9.15 5.72
C ILE A 85 8.14 -10.10 5.27
N PHE A 86 9.27 -9.56 4.82
CA PHE A 86 10.45 -10.34 4.47
C PHE A 86 11.39 -10.41 5.67
N ILE A 87 11.69 -11.64 6.08
CA ILE A 87 12.62 -11.94 7.16
C ILE A 87 13.91 -12.44 6.50
N PRO A 88 15.03 -11.70 6.60
CA PRO A 88 16.29 -12.15 6.02
C PRO A 88 16.72 -13.46 6.68
N ALA A 89 17.20 -14.41 5.88
CA ALA A 89 17.90 -15.57 6.40
C ALA A 89 19.23 -15.11 7.00
N GLY A 90 19.50 -15.52 8.25
CA GLY A 90 20.77 -15.27 8.94
C GLY A 90 21.93 -16.04 8.33
#